data_AF-A0A2G1Y6F3-F1
#
_entry.id   AF-A0A2G1Y6F3-F1
#
_cell.length_a   1.000
_cell.length_b   1.000
_cell.length_c   1.000
_cell.angle_alpha   90.00
_cell.angle_beta   90.00
_cell.angle_gamma   90.00
#
_symmetry.space_group_name_H-M   'P 1'
#
loop_
_entity.id
_entity.type
_entity.pdbx_description
1 polymer ?
#
loop_
_entity_poly.entity_id
_entity_poly.type
_entity_poly.pdbx_seq_one_letter_code
_entity_poly.pdbx_strand_id
1 'polypeptide(L)'
;MILCKVLFTFIKIKNIMSYQILPNWFKKIGFTLFFVFSILDGGEHFTNGLNGLLGQVSDTSGIFSLLKAFAGGNKAFDSIIIIGLLLYMFSKEKVEDDYIKILRYESYQIATMLYILIALILFIFSIQITFYPASFITGYILLYLIIFYFKKRMFS
;
A
#
# COMPACT_ATOMS: atom_id res chain seq x y z
N MET A 1 8.10 39.50 -0.22
CA MET A 1 7.28 38.92 0.89
C MET A 1 6.32 37.82 0.41
N ILE A 2 5.68 37.96 -0.77
CA ILE A 2 4.78 36.96 -1.36
C ILE A 2 5.49 35.64 -1.70
N LEU A 3 6.71 35.70 -2.23
CA LEU A 3 7.51 34.52 -2.58
C LEU A 3 7.78 33.59 -1.37
N CYS A 4 8.06 34.19 -0.21
CA CYS A 4 8.34 33.47 1.03
C CYS A 4 7.08 32.78 1.58
N LYS A 5 5.90 33.41 1.47
CA LYS A 5 4.60 32.82 1.81
C LYS A 5 4.24 31.64 0.91
N VAL A 6 4.51 31.73 -0.39
CA VAL A 6 4.28 30.62 -1.32
C VAL A 6 5.20 29.44 -1.00
N LEU A 7 6.49 29.68 -0.78
CA LEU A 7 7.46 28.66 -0.36
C LEU A 7 7.07 27.99 0.97
N PHE A 8 6.62 28.75 1.96
CA PHE A 8 6.17 28.20 3.25
C PHE A 8 4.89 27.36 3.11
N THR A 9 4.01 27.73 2.19
CA THR A 9 2.79 26.97 1.90
C THR A 9 3.15 25.62 1.24
N PHE A 10 4.12 25.59 0.32
CA PHE A 10 4.65 24.34 -0.25
C PHE A 10 5.35 23.45 0.78
N ILE A 11 6.12 24.03 1.71
CA ILE A 11 6.76 23.30 2.81
C ILE A 11 5.70 22.73 3.77
N LYS A 12 4.63 23.47 4.06
CA LYS A 12 3.53 23.04 4.93
C LYS A 12 2.68 21.93 4.28
N ILE A 13 2.50 21.95 2.96
CA ILE A 13 1.80 20.89 2.21
C ILE A 13 2.58 19.56 2.23
N LYS A 14 3.92 19.60 2.29
CA LYS A 14 4.77 18.40 2.39
C LYS A 14 4.43 17.50 3.60
N ASN A 15 3.82 18.06 4.65
CA ASN A 15 3.47 17.35 5.89
C ASN A 15 2.03 16.81 5.98
N ILE A 16 1.17 17.01 4.95
CA ILE A 16 -0.28 16.78 5.11
C ILE A 16 -0.81 15.43 4.59
N MET A 17 -0.11 14.70 3.72
CA MET A 17 -0.69 13.45 3.17
C MET A 17 0.02 12.17 3.62
N SER A 18 -0.29 11.79 4.86
CA SER A 18 -0.20 10.41 5.36
C SER A 18 -1.60 9.77 5.44
N TYR A 19 -2.39 9.84 4.37
CA TYR A 19 -3.61 9.04 4.31
C TYR A 19 -3.21 7.59 4.00
N GLN A 20 -2.86 6.85 5.05
CA GLN A 20 -2.72 5.40 4.99
C GLN A 20 -4.12 4.81 5.07
N ILE A 21 -4.53 4.12 4.01
CA ILE A 21 -5.87 3.52 3.92
C ILE A 21 -6.06 2.45 5.01
N LEU A 22 -4.98 1.79 5.45
CA LEU A 22 -4.95 0.95 6.65
C LEU A 22 -3.60 1.12 7.39
N PRO A 23 -3.59 1.29 8.73
CA PRO A 23 -2.35 1.37 9.52
C PRO A 23 -1.54 0.06 9.47
N ASN A 24 -0.20 0.13 9.52
CA ASN A 24 0.67 -1.06 9.52
C ASN A 24 0.47 -2.01 10.72
N TRP A 25 -0.22 -1.55 11.78
CA TRP A 25 -0.63 -2.36 12.92
C TRP A 25 -1.64 -3.45 12.53
N PHE A 26 -2.46 -3.20 11.50
CA PHE A 26 -3.42 -4.18 11.00
C PHE A 26 -2.74 -5.38 10.36
N LYS A 27 -1.59 -5.23 9.68
CA LYS A 27 -0.81 -6.37 9.16
C LYS A 27 -0.45 -7.36 10.28
N LYS A 28 0.00 -6.83 11.43
CA LYS A 28 0.36 -7.64 12.60
C LYS A 28 -0.87 -8.33 13.18
N ILE A 29 -1.96 -7.59 13.36
CA ILE A 29 -3.22 -8.11 13.91
C ILE A 29 -3.78 -9.23 13.00
N GLY A 30 -3.87 -9.00 11.69
CA GLY A 30 -4.38 -9.98 10.73
C GLY A 30 -3.52 -11.24 10.65
N PHE A 31 -2.20 -11.09 10.66
CA PHE A 31 -1.29 -12.23 10.69
C PHE A 31 -1.44 -13.05 11.98
N THR A 32 -1.47 -12.40 13.14
CA THR A 32 -1.65 -13.09 14.43
C THR A 32 -3.00 -13.78 14.50
N LEU A 33 -4.08 -13.12 14.06
CA LEU A 33 -5.43 -13.69 14.03
C LEU A 33 -5.49 -14.91 13.11
N PHE A 34 -4.97 -14.81 11.89
CA PHE A 34 -4.91 -15.93 10.96
C PHE A 34 -4.11 -17.10 11.55
N PHE A 35 -2.89 -16.85 12.00
CA PHE A 35 -1.97 -17.89 12.44
C PHE A 35 -2.47 -18.64 13.69
N VAL A 36 -2.97 -17.91 14.70
CA VAL A 36 -3.46 -18.53 15.94
C VAL A 36 -4.71 -19.37 15.66
N PHE A 37 -5.68 -18.84 14.91
CA PHE A 37 -6.92 -19.56 14.64
C PHE A 37 -6.71 -20.74 13.68
N SER A 38 -5.80 -20.62 12.70
CA SER A 38 -5.46 -21.74 11.80
C SER A 38 -4.75 -22.89 12.50
N ILE A 39 -3.84 -22.62 13.46
CA ILE A 39 -3.18 -23.69 14.23
C ILE A 39 -4.20 -24.42 15.10
N LEU A 40 -5.08 -23.66 15.74
CA LEU A 40 -6.08 -24.22 16.62
C LEU A 40 -7.08 -25.10 15.84
N ASP A 41 -7.57 -24.62 14.70
CA ASP A 41 -8.51 -25.37 13.86
C ASP A 41 -7.85 -26.60 13.22
N GLY A 42 -6.65 -26.44 12.65
CA GLY A 42 -5.88 -27.53 12.08
C GLY A 42 -5.51 -28.61 13.10
N GLY A 43 -5.25 -28.23 14.36
CA GLY A 43 -4.96 -29.16 15.44
C GLY A 43 -6.13 -30.08 15.78
N GLU A 44 -7.36 -29.56 15.79
CA GLU A 44 -8.55 -30.38 16.00
C GLU A 44 -8.79 -31.34 14.82
N HIS A 45 -8.69 -30.84 13.59
CA HIS A 45 -8.83 -31.70 12.41
C HIS A 45 -7.76 -32.80 12.35
N PHE A 46 -6.54 -32.49 12.76
CA PHE A 46 -5.44 -33.46 12.83
C PHE A 46 -5.68 -34.52 13.91
N THR A 47 -6.05 -34.10 15.13
CA THR A 47 -6.33 -35.04 16.25
C THR A 47 -7.55 -35.90 15.98
N ASN A 48 -8.62 -35.34 15.41
CA ASN A 48 -9.79 -36.11 14.98
C ASN A 48 -9.44 -37.11 13.87
N GLY A 49 -8.61 -36.72 12.90
CA GLY A 49 -8.13 -37.64 11.85
C GLY A 49 -7.28 -38.79 12.41
N LEU A 50 -6.41 -38.49 13.38
CA LEU A 50 -5.53 -39.47 14.01
C LEU A 50 -6.29 -40.42 14.95
N ASN A 51 -7.25 -39.90 15.72
CA ASN A 51 -8.12 -40.72 16.58
C ASN A 51 -9.05 -41.62 15.77
N GLY A 52 -9.55 -41.13 14.63
CA GLY A 52 -10.31 -41.94 13.66
C GLY A 52 -9.49 -43.10 13.07
N LEU A 53 -8.18 -42.93 12.92
CA LEU A 53 -7.26 -43.99 12.48
C LEU A 53 -6.91 -44.98 13.60
N LEU A 54 -6.84 -44.53 14.85
CA LEU A 54 -6.51 -45.35 16.02
C LEU A 54 -7.73 -45.97 16.73
N GLY A 55 -8.96 -45.70 16.25
CA GLY A 55 -10.19 -46.23 16.83
C GLY A 55 -10.52 -45.71 18.24
N GLN A 56 -9.95 -44.57 18.64
CA GLN A 56 -10.22 -43.96 19.95
C GLN A 56 -11.40 -42.97 19.87
N VAL A 57 -12.29 -43.03 20.88
CA VAL A 57 -13.40 -42.08 21.03
C VAL A 57 -12.84 -40.77 21.58
N SER A 58 -12.83 -39.72 20.75
CA SER A 58 -12.43 -38.37 21.13
C SER A 58 -13.54 -37.64 21.87
N ASP A 59 -13.44 -37.53 23.20
CA ASP A 59 -14.19 -36.54 23.96
C ASP A 59 -13.53 -35.17 23.77
N THR A 60 -13.99 -34.41 22.77
CA THR A 60 -13.49 -33.07 22.43
C THR A 60 -14.03 -31.99 23.40
N SER A 61 -13.98 -32.24 24.71
CA SER A 61 -14.43 -31.31 25.76
C SER A 61 -13.29 -30.41 26.27
N GLY A 62 -12.50 -29.87 25.35
CA GLY A 62 -11.37 -28.98 25.65
C GLY A 62 -11.75 -27.50 25.63
N ILE A 63 -10.85 -26.64 26.10
CA ILE A 63 -10.93 -25.17 25.99
C ILE A 63 -11.22 -24.71 24.54
N PHE A 64 -10.83 -25.53 23.56
CA PHE A 64 -11.04 -25.26 22.14
C PHE A 64 -12.50 -25.32 21.70
N SER A 65 -13.29 -26.28 22.18
CA SER A 65 -14.72 -26.35 21.84
C SER A 65 -15.51 -25.21 22.49
N LEU A 66 -15.08 -24.74 23.67
CA LEU A 66 -15.61 -23.52 24.29
C LEU A 66 -15.26 -22.26 23.49
N LEU A 67 -14.03 -22.13 22.98
CA LEU A 67 -13.63 -21.02 22.10
C LEU A 67 -14.41 -21.03 20.79
N LYS A 68 -14.63 -22.19 20.18
CA LYS A 68 -15.48 -22.33 18.99
C LYS A 68 -16.94 -21.97 19.28
N ALA A 69 -17.49 -22.42 20.41
CA ALA A 69 -18.84 -22.03 20.83
C ALA A 69 -18.96 -20.51 21.06
N PHE A 70 -17.95 -19.90 21.69
CA PHE A 70 -17.89 -18.45 21.91
C PHE A 70 -17.78 -17.66 20.59
N ALA A 71 -17.01 -18.18 19.62
CA ALA A 71 -16.86 -17.56 18.31
C ALA A 71 -18.12 -17.68 17.42
N GLY A 72 -19.16 -18.41 17.83
CA GLY A 72 -20.39 -18.61 17.05
C GLY A 72 -20.43 -19.93 16.27
N GLY A 73 -19.62 -20.92 16.67
CA GLY A 73 -19.53 -22.24 16.06
C GLY A 73 -18.51 -22.33 14.93
N ASN A 74 -18.38 -23.53 14.34
CA ASN A 74 -17.32 -23.86 13.37
C ASN A 74 -17.30 -22.89 12.16
N LYS A 75 -18.46 -22.60 11.59
CA LYS A 75 -18.56 -21.70 10.41
C LYS A 75 -18.09 -20.27 10.71
N ALA A 76 -18.38 -19.77 11.90
CA ALA A 76 -17.96 -18.43 12.31
C ALA A 76 -16.45 -18.41 12.62
N PHE A 77 -15.91 -19.50 13.17
CA PHE A 77 -14.49 -19.69 13.39
C PHE A 77 -13.70 -19.66 12.07
N ASP A 78 -14.16 -20.38 11.05
CA ASP A 78 -13.56 -20.38 9.71
C ASP A 78 -13.62 -18.98 9.06
N SER A 79 -14.74 -18.27 9.28
CA SER A 79 -14.91 -16.91 8.80
C SER A 79 -13.89 -15.95 9.42
N ILE A 80 -13.55 -16.11 10.70
CA ILE A 80 -12.51 -15.31 11.40
C ILE A 80 -11.14 -15.54 10.77
N ILE A 81 -10.81 -16.78 10.38
CA ILE A 81 -9.56 -17.11 9.68
C ILE A 81 -9.49 -16.39 8.33
N ILE A 82 -10.58 -16.45 7.54
CA ILE A 82 -10.66 -15.77 6.24
C ILE A 82 -10.58 -14.25 6.40
N ILE A 83 -11.23 -13.68 7.43
CA ILE A 83 -11.16 -12.26 7.75
C ILE A 83 -9.73 -11.87 8.16
N GLY A 84 -9.05 -12.69 8.96
CA GLY A 84 -7.65 -12.48 9.34
C GLY A 84 -6.72 -12.46 8.12
N LEU A 85 -6.94 -13.37 7.18
CA LEU A 85 -6.20 -13.43 5.92
C LEU A 85 -6.48 -12.21 5.03
N LEU A 86 -7.75 -11.81 4.86
CA LEU A 86 -8.13 -10.60 4.12
C LEU A 86 -7.51 -9.34 4.72
N LEU A 87 -7.51 -9.24 6.05
CA LEU A 87 -6.96 -8.11 6.79
C LEU A 87 -5.42 -8.06 6.65
N TYR A 88 -4.77 -9.22 6.61
CA TYR A 88 -3.34 -9.32 6.28
C TYR A 88 -3.04 -8.89 4.83
N MET A 89 -3.81 -9.38 3.84
CA MET A 89 -3.60 -9.09 2.41
C MET A 89 -3.87 -7.62 2.06
N PHE A 90 -4.91 -7.00 2.65
CA PHE A 90 -5.24 -5.60 2.39
C PHE A 90 -4.36 -4.62 3.14
N SER A 91 -3.63 -5.07 4.17
CA SER A 91 -2.70 -4.22 4.90
C SER A 91 -1.43 -4.00 4.07
N LYS A 92 -1.44 -2.94 3.25
CA LYS A 92 -0.26 -2.47 2.50
C LYS A 92 0.95 -2.23 3.40
N GLU A 93 2.12 -2.45 2.83
CA GLU A 93 3.38 -2.16 3.50
C GLU A 93 3.69 -0.65 3.43
N LYS A 94 3.92 -0.02 4.58
CA LYS A 94 4.24 1.42 4.69
C LYS A 94 5.40 1.82 3.76
N VAL A 95 6.34 0.91 3.53
CA VAL A 95 7.51 1.11 2.67
C VAL A 95 7.11 1.33 1.21
N GLU A 96 6.12 0.60 0.68
CA GLU A 96 5.68 0.74 -0.72
C GLU A 96 4.96 2.06 -0.98
N ASP A 97 4.09 2.48 -0.05
CA ASP A 97 3.36 3.74 -0.20
C ASP A 97 4.29 4.97 -0.06
N ASP A 98 5.26 4.93 0.85
CA ASP A 98 6.27 5.98 0.97
C ASP A 98 7.22 5.97 -0.24
N TYR A 99 7.53 4.80 -0.80
CA TYR A 99 8.28 4.66 -2.03
C TYR A 99 7.58 5.31 -3.23
N ILE A 100 6.27 5.07 -3.43
CA ILE A 100 5.51 5.70 -4.52
C ILE A 100 5.46 7.23 -4.37
N LYS A 101 5.50 7.77 -3.14
CA LYS A 101 5.58 9.22 -2.90
C LYS A 101 6.93 9.78 -3.30
N ILE A 102 8.02 9.12 -2.88
CA ILE A 102 9.38 9.51 -3.25
C ILE A 102 9.54 9.46 -4.78
N LEU A 103 9.07 8.39 -5.41
CA LEU A 103 9.13 8.21 -6.86
C LEU A 103 8.40 9.35 -7.62
N ARG A 104 7.19 9.73 -7.18
CA ARG A 104 6.44 10.86 -7.75
C ARG A 104 7.20 12.18 -7.61
N TYR A 105 7.77 12.44 -6.44
CA TYR A 105 8.53 13.66 -6.18
C TYR A 105 9.77 13.77 -7.06
N GLU A 106 10.56 12.69 -7.15
CA GLU A 106 11.78 12.72 -7.94
C GLU A 106 11.50 12.80 -9.45
N SER A 107 10.46 12.13 -9.96
CA SER A 107 10.05 12.26 -11.36
C SER A 107 9.61 13.69 -11.70
N TYR A 108 8.91 14.36 -10.79
CA TYR A 108 8.53 15.77 -10.94
C TYR A 108 9.76 16.69 -10.99
N GLN A 109 10.76 16.44 -10.13
CA GLN A 109 11.99 17.23 -10.10
C GLN A 109 12.79 17.10 -11.40
N ILE A 110 12.96 15.88 -11.91
CA ILE A 110 13.69 15.63 -13.17
C ILE A 110 12.95 16.23 -14.36
N ALA A 111 11.62 16.04 -14.44
CA ALA A 111 10.80 16.64 -15.50
C ALA A 111 10.92 18.16 -15.52
N THR A 112 10.89 18.80 -14.35
CA THR A 112 11.01 20.25 -14.22
C THR A 112 12.40 20.75 -14.62
N MET A 113 13.47 20.07 -14.20
CA MET A 113 14.84 20.43 -14.62
C MET A 113 15.00 20.35 -16.15
N LEU A 114 14.56 19.25 -16.76
CA LEU A 114 14.68 19.05 -18.20
C LEU A 114 13.85 20.09 -18.97
N TYR A 115 12.64 20.37 -18.51
CA TYR A 115 11.73 21.30 -19.17
C TYR A 115 12.24 22.74 -19.12
N ILE A 116 12.80 23.17 -17.98
CA ILE A 116 13.47 24.47 -17.84
C ILE A 116 14.69 24.55 -18.75
N LEU A 117 15.48 23.48 -18.85
CA LEU A 117 16.65 23.43 -19.72
C LEU A 117 16.28 23.59 -21.20
N ILE A 118 15.24 22.89 -21.66
CA ILE A 118 14.70 23.04 -23.02
C ILE A 118 14.21 24.48 -23.25
N ALA A 119 13.48 25.06 -22.29
CA ALA A 119 13.01 26.43 -22.39
C ALA A 119 14.17 27.45 -22.48
N LEU A 120 15.25 27.23 -21.74
CA LEU A 120 16.44 28.07 -21.77
C LEU A 120 17.17 27.98 -23.12
N ILE A 121 17.30 26.77 -23.67
CA ILE A 121 17.86 26.56 -25.02
C ILE A 121 17.03 27.31 -26.06
N LEU A 122 15.70 27.13 -26.06
CA LEU A 122 14.80 27.81 -26.99
C LEU A 122 14.92 29.34 -26.89
N PHE A 123 15.11 29.86 -25.67
CA PHE A 123 15.33 31.29 -25.42
C PHE A 123 16.64 31.80 -26.05
N ILE A 124 17.75 31.06 -25.89
CA ILE A 124 19.06 31.44 -26.46
C ILE A 124 19.01 31.47 -27.99
N PHE A 125 18.36 30.50 -28.61
CA PHE A 125 18.26 30.41 -30.07
C PHE A 125 17.25 31.39 -30.68
N SER A 126 16.65 32.27 -29.88
CA SER A 126 15.76 33.36 -30.32
C SER A 126 14.61 32.91 -31.24
N ILE A 127 14.17 31.66 -31.10
CA ILE A 127 13.05 31.18 -31.91
C ILE A 127 11.81 31.93 -31.43
N GLN A 128 11.23 32.73 -32.33
CA GLN A 128 9.97 33.44 -32.10
C GLN A 128 8.82 32.44 -32.05
N ILE A 129 8.73 31.68 -30.96
CA ILE A 129 7.66 30.72 -30.70
C ILE A 129 6.54 31.45 -29.97
N THR A 130 5.35 31.47 -30.57
CA THR A 130 4.14 31.90 -29.86
C THR A 130 3.69 30.77 -28.94
N PHE A 131 3.99 30.89 -27.65
CA PHE A 131 3.57 29.90 -26.66
C PHE A 131 2.13 30.12 -26.23
N TYR A 132 1.25 29.18 -26.57
CA TYR A 132 -0.06 29.09 -25.93
C TYR A 132 0.12 28.41 -24.55
N PRO A 133 -0.32 29.01 -23.43
CA PRO A 133 -0.13 28.44 -22.10
C PRO A 133 -0.67 27.01 -21.96
N ALA A 134 -1.77 26.69 -22.63
CA ALA A 134 -2.35 25.35 -22.64
C ALA A 134 -1.40 24.31 -23.26
N SER A 135 -0.77 24.64 -24.40
CA SER A 135 0.18 23.77 -25.10
C SER A 135 1.45 23.54 -24.27
N PHE A 136 1.89 24.57 -23.54
CA PHE A 136 3.02 24.50 -22.62
C PHE A 136 2.73 23.55 -21.45
N ILE A 137 1.62 23.73 -20.74
CA ILE A 137 1.20 22.86 -19.64
C ILE A 137 1.02 21.41 -20.12
N THR A 138 0.43 21.21 -21.30
CA THR A 138 0.21 19.88 -21.87
C THR A 138 1.54 19.19 -22.18
N GLY A 139 2.48 19.89 -22.80
CA GLY A 139 3.82 19.36 -23.07
C GLY A 139 4.57 18.99 -21.79
N TYR A 140 4.47 19.83 -20.74
CA TYR A 140 5.05 19.56 -19.44
C TYR A 140 4.47 18.28 -18.79
N ILE A 141 3.14 18.12 -18.79
CA ILE A 141 2.47 16.95 -18.22
C ILE A 141 2.86 15.67 -18.96
N LEU A 142 2.92 15.70 -20.29
CA LEU A 142 3.35 14.56 -21.10
C LEU A 142 4.79 14.16 -20.76
N LEU A 143 5.70 15.13 -20.66
CA LEU A 143 7.10 14.90 -20.33
C LEU A 143 7.24 14.29 -18.93
N TYR A 144 6.50 14.81 -17.94
CA TYR A 144 6.43 14.23 -16.61
C TYR A 144 5.92 12.78 -16.62
N LEU A 145 4.85 12.48 -17.35
CA LEU A 145 4.29 11.13 -17.42
C LEU A 145 5.25 10.13 -18.05
N ILE A 146 5.97 10.53 -19.11
CA ILE A 146 7.00 9.70 -19.75
C ILE A 146 8.11 9.38 -18.74
N ILE A 147 8.64 10.38 -18.03
CA ILE A 147 9.69 10.20 -17.03
C ILE A 147 9.19 9.33 -15.86
N PHE A 148 7.96 9.56 -15.39
CA PHE A 148 7.36 8.76 -14.32
C PHE A 148 7.20 7.29 -14.73
N TYR A 149 6.78 7.02 -15.97
CA TYR A 149 6.64 5.67 -16.49
C TYR A 149 7.99 4.93 -16.56
N PHE A 150 9.02 5.54 -17.13
CA PHE A 150 10.36 4.92 -17.20
C PHE A 150 10.95 4.72 -15.81
N LYS A 151 10.82 5.70 -14.93
CA LYS A 151 11.35 5.58 -13.57
C LYS A 151 10.64 4.47 -12.80
N LYS A 152 9.31 4.34 -12.93
CA LYS A 152 8.55 3.24 -12.31
C LYS A 152 9.04 1.85 -12.76
N ARG A 153 9.51 1.69 -14.01
CA ARG A 153 10.03 0.42 -14.55
C ARG A 153 11.41 0.03 -14.04
N MET A 154 12.25 1.00 -13.69
CA MET A 154 13.63 0.72 -13.22
C MET A 154 13.71 0.21 -11.78
N PHE A 155 12.64 0.39 -11.01
CA PHE A 155 12.60 0.02 -9.59
C PHE A 155 11.51 -1.01 -9.24
N SER A 156 10.78 -1.49 -10.25
CA SER A 156 9.90 -2.66 -10.13
C SER A 156 10.66 -3.91 -10.52
#